data_AF-A0A9E2PWH4-F1
#
_entry.id   AF-A0A9E2PWH4-F1
#
_cell.length_a   1.000
_cell.length_b   1.000
_cell.length_c   1.000
_cell.angle_alpha   90.00
_cell.angle_beta   90.00
_cell.angle_gamma   90.00
#
_symmetry.space_group_name_H-M   'P 1'
#
loop_
_entity.id
_entity.type
_entity.pdbx_description
1 polymer ?
#
loop_
_entity_poly.entity_id
_entity_poly.type
_entity_poly.pdbx_seq_one_letter_code
_entity_poly.pdbx_strand_id
1 'polypeptide(L)'
;MTQALAGFNEHGIVLATDSQATRFDAAGQPEIFNVNKLFALDRRSGILSGGAGLSVSLSFALRRQIARHAGPLELEEMVEFALPFLSQGYGRHLEEHGPEAEGFRRIYFILAGYVPDSPPPHFKMVLLGSEENELPLRRIEISNVVVMPRNLGMEMRLFNALNQGADLEEALHLSKDFLENMAAAKEEVGPPFHFATITSRGYQPIIL
;
A
#
# COMPACT_ATOMS: atom_id res chain seq x y z
N MET A 1 13.16 -1.98 4.12
CA MET A 1 12.24 -2.18 2.99
C MET A 1 10.88 -2.54 3.56
N THR A 2 9.83 -1.84 3.13
CA THR A 2 8.45 -2.09 3.58
C THR A 2 7.95 -3.47 3.14
N GLN A 3 7.35 -4.21 4.06
CA GLN A 3 6.50 -5.37 3.78
C GLN A 3 5.04 -4.95 3.72
N ALA A 4 4.38 -5.27 2.61
CA ALA A 4 3.01 -4.90 2.32
C ALA A 4 2.27 -6.07 1.68
N LEU A 5 1.04 -6.31 2.13
CA LEU A 5 0.15 -7.31 1.58
C LEU A 5 -1.21 -6.65 1.34
N ALA A 6 -1.81 -6.94 0.20
CA ALA A 6 -3.20 -6.62 -0.06
C ALA A 6 -3.85 -7.73 -0.86
N GLY A 7 -5.12 -7.98 -0.59
CA GLY A 7 -5.90 -8.94 -1.36
C GLY A 7 -7.39 -8.73 -1.21
N PHE A 8 -8.18 -9.23 -2.14
CA PHE A 8 -9.64 -9.16 -2.05
C PHE A 8 -10.38 -10.38 -2.59
N ASN A 9 -11.58 -10.58 -2.07
CA ASN A 9 -12.61 -11.51 -2.55
C ASN A 9 -14.02 -10.89 -2.35
N GLU A 10 -15.07 -11.68 -2.41
CA GLU A 10 -16.47 -11.26 -2.21
C GLU A 10 -16.77 -10.70 -0.82
N HIS A 11 -15.95 -11.00 0.19
CA HIS A 11 -16.14 -10.52 1.56
C HIS A 11 -15.55 -9.12 1.78
N GLY A 12 -14.56 -8.72 0.97
CA GLY A 12 -13.89 -7.43 1.11
C GLY A 12 -12.44 -7.43 0.67
N ILE A 13 -11.74 -6.37 1.07
CA ILE A 13 -10.31 -6.17 0.89
C ILE A 13 -9.62 -6.31 2.25
N VAL A 14 -8.48 -6.99 2.29
CA VAL A 14 -7.51 -6.95 3.39
C VAL A 14 -6.28 -6.13 2.99
N LEU A 15 -5.78 -5.33 3.91
CA LEU A 15 -4.55 -4.53 3.78
C LEU A 15 -3.70 -4.77 5.03
N ALA A 16 -2.42 -5.09 4.85
CA ALA A 16 -1.50 -5.37 5.94
C ALA A 16 -0.09 -4.85 5.64
N THR A 17 0.58 -4.25 6.62
CA THR A 17 1.95 -3.77 6.45
C THR A 17 2.70 -3.65 7.77
N ASP A 18 4.02 -3.68 7.71
CA ASP A 18 4.90 -3.32 8.82
C ASP A 18 4.99 -1.79 9.00
N SER A 19 5.48 -1.32 10.14
CA SER A 19 5.68 0.13 10.38
C SER A 19 7.11 0.61 10.20
N GLN A 20 8.07 -0.29 10.07
CA GLN A 20 9.46 0.08 10.18
C GLN A 20 9.94 0.86 8.96
N ALA A 21 10.64 1.96 9.20
CA ALA A 21 11.26 2.80 8.20
C ALA A 21 12.69 3.13 8.60
N THR A 22 13.53 3.34 7.59
CA THR A 22 14.92 3.73 7.75
C THR A 22 15.12 5.10 7.14
N ARG A 23 15.73 6.01 7.89
CA ARG A 23 16.27 7.28 7.40
C ARG A 23 17.78 7.25 7.57
N PHE A 24 18.51 7.94 6.72
CA PHE A 24 19.95 8.15 6.91
C PHE A 24 20.19 9.55 7.46
N ASP A 25 21.04 9.66 8.49
CA ASP A 25 21.47 10.94 9.04
C ASP A 25 22.51 11.63 8.14
N ALA A 26 22.99 12.81 8.54
CA ALA A 26 24.02 13.55 7.78
C ALA A 26 25.37 12.82 7.68
N ALA A 27 25.62 11.83 8.55
CA ALA A 27 26.81 10.97 8.52
C ALA A 27 26.55 9.67 7.74
N GLY A 28 25.36 9.48 7.18
CA GLY A 28 24.95 8.27 6.45
C GLY A 28 24.63 7.08 7.36
N GLN A 29 24.44 7.29 8.66
CA GLN A 29 24.05 6.23 9.59
C GLN A 29 22.54 5.98 9.54
N PRO A 30 22.10 4.71 9.56
CA PRO A 30 20.69 4.37 9.53
C PRO A 30 20.03 4.65 10.89
N GLU A 31 18.99 5.48 10.88
CA GLU A 31 18.05 5.68 11.97
C GLU A 31 16.75 4.91 11.67
N ILE A 32 16.40 4.00 12.58
CA ILE A 32 15.17 3.21 12.50
C ILE A 32 14.08 3.91 13.29
N PHE A 33 12.91 4.05 12.67
CA PHE A 33 11.72 4.61 13.32
C PHE A 33 10.45 3.96 12.76
N ASN A 34 9.32 4.18 13.44
CA ASN A 34 8.03 3.65 13.05
C ASN A 34 7.17 4.71 12.35
N VAL A 35 6.54 4.31 11.25
CA VAL A 35 5.63 5.13 10.48
C VAL A 35 4.41 4.29 10.06
N ASN A 36 3.22 4.87 10.17
CA ASN A 36 2.04 4.23 9.60
C ASN A 36 2.03 4.42 8.07
N LYS A 37 2.01 3.31 7.33
CA LYS A 37 2.03 3.25 5.87
C LYS A 37 0.65 2.99 5.25
N LEU A 38 -0.38 2.90 6.08
CA LEU A 38 -1.74 2.49 5.71
C LEU A 38 -2.78 3.46 6.27
N PHE A 39 -3.59 4.05 5.39
CA PHE A 39 -4.65 4.99 5.80
C PHE A 39 -5.80 5.05 4.80
N ALA A 40 -6.96 5.47 5.31
CA ALA A 40 -8.13 5.77 4.51
C ALA A 40 -7.88 6.99 3.61
N LEU A 41 -8.24 6.88 2.33
CA LEU A 41 -8.34 8.02 1.41
C LEU A 41 -9.69 8.74 1.61
N ASP A 42 -10.76 7.96 1.72
CA ASP A 42 -12.12 8.41 2.01
C ASP A 42 -12.88 7.36 2.84
N ARG A 43 -14.21 7.32 2.79
CA ARG A 43 -15.01 6.32 3.51
C ARG A 43 -14.94 4.90 2.93
N ARG A 44 -14.65 4.75 1.63
CA ARG A 44 -14.75 3.48 0.89
C ARG A 44 -13.42 3.00 0.31
N SER A 45 -12.37 3.80 0.45
CA SER A 45 -11.06 3.56 -0.16
C SER A 45 -9.92 3.80 0.81
N GLY A 46 -8.85 3.03 0.65
CA GLY A 46 -7.61 3.14 1.40
C GLY A 46 -6.40 3.18 0.46
N ILE A 47 -5.27 3.58 1.02
CA ILE A 47 -3.98 3.55 0.36
C ILE A 47 -2.94 2.92 1.27
N LEU A 48 -2.10 2.09 0.68
CA LEU A 48 -0.95 1.45 1.33
C LEU A 48 0.33 1.84 0.59
N SER A 49 1.25 2.47 1.30
CA SER A 49 2.53 2.97 0.79
C SER A 49 3.64 1.92 0.89
N GLY A 50 4.43 1.74 -0.17
CA GLY A 50 5.56 0.83 -0.21
C GLY A 50 6.81 1.46 -0.85
N GLY A 51 7.98 0.89 -0.57
CA GLY A 51 9.25 1.37 -1.11
C GLY A 51 9.82 2.58 -0.35
N ALA A 52 10.27 3.60 -1.07
CA ALA A 52 10.89 4.81 -0.54
C ALA A 52 10.02 5.50 0.54
N GLY A 53 10.65 6.02 1.60
CA GLY A 53 9.94 6.65 2.72
C GLY A 53 9.05 7.83 2.33
N LEU A 54 9.40 8.54 1.24
CA LEU A 54 8.60 9.60 0.65
C LEU A 54 7.17 9.16 0.28
N SER A 55 6.97 7.86 -0.02
CA SER A 55 5.65 7.31 -0.36
C SER A 55 4.59 7.65 0.69
N VAL A 56 4.94 7.63 1.98
CA VAL A 56 4.01 7.95 3.07
C VAL A 56 3.59 9.43 3.01
N SER A 57 4.55 10.33 2.87
CA SER A 57 4.29 11.78 2.79
C SER A 57 3.44 12.13 1.57
N LEU A 58 3.73 11.54 0.41
CA LEU A 58 2.97 11.74 -0.82
C LEU A 58 1.54 11.23 -0.69
N SER A 59 1.37 10.06 -0.08
CA SER A 59 0.05 9.47 0.13
C SER A 59 -0.79 10.28 1.11
N PHE A 60 -0.18 10.83 2.17
CA PHE A 60 -0.86 11.74 3.08
C PHE A 60 -1.24 13.06 2.38
N ALA A 61 -0.37 13.59 1.52
CA ALA A 61 -0.68 14.75 0.70
C ALA A 61 -1.84 14.45 -0.28
N LEU A 62 -1.84 13.29 -0.92
CA LEU A 62 -2.90 12.82 -1.81
C LEU A 62 -4.25 12.75 -1.07
N ARG A 63 -4.28 12.12 0.11
CA ARG A 63 -5.47 12.08 0.98
C ARG A 63 -6.03 13.48 1.23
N ARG A 64 -5.18 14.46 1.55
CA ARG A 64 -5.61 15.85 1.77
C ARG A 64 -6.19 16.49 0.52
N GLN A 65 -5.66 16.18 -0.67
CA GLN A 65 -6.21 16.70 -1.92
C GLN A 65 -7.55 16.06 -2.28
N ILE A 66 -7.68 14.74 -2.13
CA ILE A 66 -8.95 14.02 -2.34
C ILE A 66 -10.03 14.56 -1.40
N ALA A 67 -9.70 14.82 -0.12
CA ALA A 67 -10.64 15.39 0.84
C ALA A 67 -11.12 16.81 0.48
N ARG A 68 -10.42 17.51 -0.41
CA ARG A 68 -10.78 18.86 -0.91
C ARG A 68 -11.53 18.81 -2.24
N HIS A 69 -11.70 17.63 -2.82
CA HIS A 69 -12.42 17.47 -4.07
C HIS A 69 -13.90 17.84 -3.89
N ALA A 70 -14.51 18.44 -4.92
CA ALA A 70 -15.85 19.01 -4.83
C ALA A 70 -16.97 17.96 -4.61
N GLY A 71 -16.66 16.70 -4.91
CA GLY A 71 -17.55 15.56 -4.73
C GLY A 71 -16.77 14.28 -4.45
N PRO A 72 -17.47 13.21 -4.03
CA PRO A 72 -16.86 11.89 -3.87
C PRO A 72 -16.27 11.44 -5.21
N LEU A 73 -15.08 10.87 -5.16
CA LEU A 73 -14.43 10.24 -6.30
C LEU A 73 -14.68 8.74 -6.22
N GLU A 74 -15.00 8.12 -7.34
CA GLU A 74 -14.90 6.66 -7.47
C GLU A 74 -13.43 6.25 -7.57
N LEU A 75 -13.13 4.97 -7.30
CA LEU A 75 -11.73 4.51 -7.22
C LEU A 75 -10.92 4.80 -8.49
N GLU A 76 -11.53 4.61 -9.67
CA GLU A 76 -10.84 4.86 -10.94
C GLU A 76 -10.51 6.34 -11.14
N GLU A 77 -11.44 7.24 -10.81
CA GLU A 77 -11.23 8.68 -10.84
C GLU A 77 -10.15 9.10 -9.81
N MET A 78 -10.14 8.47 -8.62
CA MET A 78 -9.06 8.67 -7.65
C MET A 78 -7.71 8.25 -8.23
N VAL A 79 -7.63 7.14 -8.97
CA VAL A 79 -6.38 6.68 -9.61
C VAL A 79 -5.96 7.64 -10.72
N GLU A 80 -6.87 8.09 -11.56
CA GLU A 80 -6.61 9.09 -12.62
C GLU A 80 -6.09 10.41 -12.04
N PHE A 81 -6.60 10.83 -10.89
CA PHE A 81 -6.09 11.98 -10.14
C PHE A 81 -4.74 11.68 -9.46
N ALA A 82 -4.62 10.53 -8.81
CA ALA A 82 -3.46 10.15 -8.02
C ALA A 82 -2.20 9.97 -8.88
N LEU A 83 -2.32 9.35 -10.04
CA LEU A 83 -1.17 9.04 -10.91
C LEU A 83 -0.32 10.28 -11.25
N PRO A 84 -0.87 11.37 -11.84
CA PRO A 84 -0.11 12.58 -12.10
C PRO A 84 0.31 13.29 -10.81
N PHE A 85 -0.55 13.32 -9.78
CA PHE A 85 -0.23 13.96 -8.50
C PHE A 85 1.01 13.34 -7.83
N LEU A 86 1.03 12.01 -7.73
CA LEU A 86 2.15 11.25 -7.15
C LEU A 86 3.40 11.33 -8.02
N SER A 87 3.25 11.29 -9.35
CA SER A 87 4.37 11.47 -10.30
C SER A 87 5.04 12.82 -10.15
N GLN A 88 4.27 13.90 -10.09
CA GLN A 88 4.81 15.26 -9.89
C GLN A 88 5.42 15.42 -8.49
N GLY A 89 4.80 14.82 -7.47
CA GLY A 89 5.34 14.82 -6.12
C GLY A 89 6.70 14.13 -6.04
N TYR A 90 6.84 12.96 -6.67
CA TYR A 90 8.10 12.24 -6.72
C TYR A 90 9.14 12.97 -7.59
N GLY A 91 8.75 13.50 -8.75
CA GLY A 91 9.63 14.31 -9.60
C GLY A 91 10.24 15.51 -8.89
N ARG A 92 9.43 16.29 -8.17
CA ARG A 92 9.94 17.41 -7.36
C ARG A 92 10.95 16.96 -6.30
N HIS A 93 10.69 15.83 -5.64
CA HIS A 93 11.63 15.29 -4.67
C HIS A 93 12.97 14.91 -5.30
N LEU A 94 12.94 14.25 -6.46
CA LEU A 94 14.16 13.89 -7.21
C LEU A 94 14.91 15.12 -7.72
N GLU A 95 14.21 16.18 -8.12
CA GLU A 95 14.82 17.47 -8.52
C GLU A 95 15.50 18.17 -7.33
N GLU A 96 14.86 18.16 -6.15
CA GLU A 96 15.36 18.84 -4.95
C GLU A 96 16.49 18.07 -4.25
N HIS A 97 16.42 16.74 -4.20
CA HIS A 97 17.31 15.90 -3.39
C HIS A 97 18.23 14.99 -4.22
N GLY A 98 18.01 14.93 -5.54
CA GLY A 98 18.68 13.99 -6.42
C GLY A 98 18.01 12.60 -6.43
N PRO A 99 18.59 11.65 -7.20
CA PRO A 99 18.07 10.30 -7.29
C PRO A 99 18.21 9.55 -5.97
N GLU A 100 17.24 8.68 -5.65
CA GLU A 100 17.36 7.79 -4.52
C GLU A 100 18.54 6.82 -4.70
N ALA A 101 19.18 6.48 -3.58
CA ALA A 101 20.26 5.51 -3.56
C ALA A 101 19.78 4.13 -4.03
N GLU A 102 20.72 3.33 -4.56
CA GLU A 102 20.44 1.95 -4.97
C GLU A 102 19.82 1.16 -3.80
N GLY A 103 18.78 0.38 -4.09
CA GLY A 103 17.96 -0.29 -3.08
C GLY A 103 16.74 0.50 -2.58
N PHE A 104 16.71 1.83 -2.75
CA PHE A 104 15.61 2.71 -2.33
C PHE A 104 14.85 3.37 -3.49
N ARG A 105 15.24 3.07 -4.74
CA ARG A 105 14.69 3.66 -5.98
C ARG A 105 13.29 3.22 -6.37
N ARG A 106 12.67 2.37 -5.54
CA ARG A 106 11.34 1.81 -5.79
C ARG A 106 10.34 2.54 -4.92
N ILE A 107 9.23 2.94 -5.51
CA ILE A 107 8.13 3.58 -4.80
C ILE A 107 6.82 3.00 -5.30
N TYR A 108 5.94 2.61 -4.39
CA TYR A 108 4.70 1.93 -4.71
C TYR A 108 3.53 2.45 -3.87
N PHE A 109 2.34 2.43 -4.46
CA PHE A 109 1.09 2.84 -3.87
C PHE A 109 0.00 1.85 -4.26
N ILE A 110 -0.55 1.12 -3.29
CA ILE A 110 -1.74 0.30 -3.52
C ILE A 110 -2.94 1.16 -3.16
N LEU A 111 -3.76 1.51 -4.15
CA LEU A 111 -5.07 2.11 -3.94
C LEU A 111 -6.12 0.99 -3.97
N ALA A 112 -6.94 0.92 -2.95
CA ALA A 112 -7.94 -0.14 -2.80
C ALA A 112 -9.28 0.45 -2.40
N GLY A 113 -10.39 -0.06 -2.95
CA GLY A 113 -11.71 0.48 -2.63
C GLY A 113 -12.89 -0.42 -2.97
N TYR A 114 -14.00 -0.15 -2.29
CA TYR A 114 -15.32 -0.70 -2.59
C TYR A 114 -16.02 0.14 -3.65
N VAL A 115 -16.36 -0.49 -4.78
CA VAL A 115 -16.95 0.10 -5.97
C VAL A 115 -18.31 -0.59 -6.23
N PRO A 116 -19.41 -0.10 -5.62
CA PRO A 116 -20.71 -0.77 -5.62
C PRO A 116 -21.27 -1.01 -7.02
N ASP A 117 -21.03 -0.08 -7.95
CA ASP A 117 -21.54 -0.15 -9.32
C ASP A 117 -20.69 -1.01 -10.25
N SER A 118 -19.56 -1.55 -9.77
CA SER A 118 -18.76 -2.51 -10.53
C SER A 118 -19.35 -3.93 -10.42
N PRO A 119 -19.06 -4.85 -11.36
CA PRO A 119 -19.45 -6.25 -11.21
C PRO A 119 -18.90 -6.87 -9.90
N PRO A 120 -19.52 -7.94 -9.38
CA PRO A 120 -18.95 -8.72 -8.29
C PRO A 120 -17.46 -9.05 -8.56
N PRO A 121 -16.58 -8.93 -7.55
CA PRO A 121 -16.90 -8.82 -6.13
C PRO A 121 -17.16 -7.39 -5.62
N HIS A 122 -17.29 -6.37 -6.47
CA HIS A 122 -17.43 -4.95 -6.08
C HIS A 122 -16.20 -4.37 -5.36
N PHE A 123 -15.08 -5.08 -5.33
CA PHE A 123 -13.82 -4.63 -4.75
C PHE A 123 -12.76 -4.54 -5.82
N LYS A 124 -11.92 -3.51 -5.74
CA LYS A 124 -10.85 -3.28 -6.71
C LYS A 124 -9.59 -2.81 -5.99
N MET A 125 -8.46 -3.20 -6.57
CA MET A 125 -7.14 -2.71 -6.19
C MET A 125 -6.39 -2.25 -7.44
N VAL A 126 -5.61 -1.19 -7.30
CA VAL A 126 -4.71 -0.69 -8.33
C VAL A 126 -3.35 -0.43 -7.70
N LEU A 127 -2.30 -0.95 -8.34
CA LEU A 127 -0.92 -0.67 -7.97
C LEU A 127 -0.36 0.43 -8.88
N LEU A 128 0.06 1.53 -8.28
CA LEU A 128 0.87 2.55 -8.94
C LEU A 128 2.30 2.43 -8.45
N GLY A 129 3.27 2.54 -9.35
CA GLY A 129 4.66 2.47 -8.94
C GLY A 129 5.65 3.06 -9.92
N SER A 130 6.85 3.28 -9.41
CA SER A 130 8.05 3.59 -10.17
C SER A 130 9.18 2.69 -9.66
N GLU A 131 9.96 2.20 -10.62
CA GLU A 131 11.15 1.41 -10.37
C GLU A 131 12.36 2.20 -10.90
N GLU A 132 13.50 2.08 -10.24
CA GLU A 132 14.76 2.74 -10.67
C GLU A 132 14.66 4.27 -10.86
N ASN A 133 13.86 4.97 -10.03
CA ASN A 133 13.60 6.40 -10.13
C ASN A 133 12.90 6.84 -11.45
N GLU A 134 12.31 5.92 -12.22
CA GLU A 134 11.66 6.25 -13.49
C GLU A 134 10.39 7.08 -13.29
N LEU A 135 10.22 8.11 -14.12
CA LEU A 135 9.00 8.93 -14.14
C LEU A 135 8.38 8.96 -15.55
N PRO A 136 7.04 9.15 -15.65
CA PRO A 136 6.07 9.20 -14.54
C PRO A 136 5.89 7.83 -13.87
N LEU A 137 5.21 7.80 -12.70
CA LEU A 137 4.71 6.55 -12.16
C LEU A 137 3.83 5.85 -13.21
N ARG A 138 3.74 4.52 -13.11
CA ARG A 138 2.93 3.70 -14.00
C ARG A 138 1.95 2.86 -13.20
N ARG A 139 0.86 2.48 -13.85
CA ARG A 139 0.00 1.39 -13.36
C ARG A 139 0.74 0.08 -13.58
N ILE A 140 0.81 -0.73 -12.54
CA ILE A 140 1.41 -2.07 -12.59
C ILE A 140 0.26 -3.07 -12.52
N GLU A 141 0.23 -4.00 -13.46
CA GLU A 141 -0.80 -5.04 -13.49
C GLU A 141 -0.64 -5.96 -12.27
N ILE A 142 -1.74 -6.17 -11.55
CA ILE A 142 -1.85 -7.05 -10.39
C ILE A 142 -3.09 -7.93 -10.54
N SER A 143 -3.07 -9.08 -9.89
CA SER A 143 -4.27 -9.89 -9.70
C SER A 143 -5.11 -9.32 -8.53
N ASN A 144 -5.98 -10.14 -7.94
CA ASN A 144 -6.66 -9.81 -6.70
C ASN A 144 -5.75 -9.91 -5.45
N VAL A 145 -4.45 -10.16 -5.61
CA VAL A 145 -3.45 -10.20 -4.54
C VAL A 145 -2.18 -9.48 -4.96
N VAL A 146 -1.58 -8.78 -4.01
CA VAL A 146 -0.24 -8.19 -4.13
C VAL A 146 0.53 -8.35 -2.83
N VAL A 147 1.80 -8.74 -2.93
CA VAL A 147 2.76 -8.78 -1.83
C VAL A 147 4.02 -8.03 -2.25
N MET A 148 4.50 -7.11 -1.42
CA MET A 148 5.68 -6.29 -1.70
C MET A 148 6.64 -6.28 -0.49
N PRO A 149 7.94 -6.55 -0.68
CA PRO A 149 8.56 -7.06 -1.92
C PRO A 149 7.97 -8.42 -2.30
N ARG A 150 8.06 -8.76 -3.58
CA ARG A 150 7.43 -9.98 -4.14
C ARG A 150 7.78 -11.22 -3.32
N ASN A 151 6.77 -11.97 -2.91
CA ASN A 151 6.93 -13.25 -2.23
C ASN A 151 5.92 -14.24 -2.79
N LEU A 152 6.36 -15.05 -3.76
CA LEU A 152 5.49 -16.00 -4.46
C LEU A 152 4.79 -16.99 -3.52
N GLY A 153 5.49 -17.45 -2.47
CA GLY A 153 4.92 -18.36 -1.49
C GLY A 153 3.73 -17.74 -0.76
N MET A 154 3.88 -16.49 -0.32
CA MET A 154 2.82 -15.77 0.36
C MET A 154 1.70 -15.34 -0.59
N GLU A 155 2.05 -14.86 -1.80
CA GLU A 155 1.08 -14.53 -2.86
C GLU A 155 0.17 -15.72 -3.17
N MET A 156 0.74 -16.91 -3.39
CA MET A 156 -0.04 -18.12 -3.66
C MET A 156 -0.92 -18.53 -2.48
N ARG A 157 -0.41 -18.45 -1.24
CA ARG A 157 -1.19 -18.79 -0.04
C ARG A 157 -2.40 -17.87 0.11
N LEU A 158 -2.18 -16.55 0.04
CA LEU A 158 -3.25 -15.56 0.16
C LEU A 158 -4.24 -15.66 -1.00
N PHE A 159 -3.76 -15.83 -2.22
CA PHE A 159 -4.58 -16.02 -3.41
C PHE A 159 -5.48 -17.25 -3.30
N ASN A 160 -4.92 -18.38 -2.86
CA ASN A 160 -5.68 -19.62 -2.68
C ASN A 160 -6.73 -19.48 -1.58
N ALA A 161 -6.39 -18.88 -0.44
CA ALA A 161 -7.35 -18.64 0.65
C ALA A 161 -8.51 -17.77 0.16
N LEU A 162 -8.22 -16.63 -0.47
CA LEU A 162 -9.23 -15.70 -0.97
C LEU A 162 -10.13 -16.35 -2.04
N ASN A 163 -9.58 -17.13 -2.95
CA ASN A 163 -10.37 -17.84 -3.97
C ASN A 163 -11.18 -19.02 -3.42
N GLN A 164 -10.84 -19.53 -2.24
CA GLN A 164 -11.61 -20.56 -1.53
C GLN A 164 -12.69 -19.95 -0.62
N GLY A 165 -12.88 -18.63 -0.66
CA GLY A 165 -13.88 -17.93 0.14
C GLY A 165 -13.46 -17.76 1.61
N ALA A 166 -12.15 -17.70 1.89
CA ALA A 166 -11.67 -17.33 3.22
C ALA A 166 -12.27 -15.98 3.65
N ASP A 167 -12.71 -15.88 4.89
CA ASP A 167 -13.19 -14.61 5.41
C ASP A 167 -12.01 -13.63 5.63
N LEU A 168 -12.34 -12.37 5.91
CA LEU A 168 -11.32 -11.34 6.08
C LEU A 168 -10.46 -11.57 7.32
N GLU A 169 -10.99 -12.25 8.35
CA GLU A 169 -10.26 -12.54 9.58
C GLU A 169 -9.17 -13.59 9.32
N GLU A 170 -9.48 -14.66 8.59
CA GLU A 170 -8.52 -15.67 8.16
C GLU A 170 -7.41 -15.05 7.29
N ALA A 171 -7.77 -14.24 6.30
CA ALA A 171 -6.80 -13.58 5.42
C ALA A 171 -5.90 -12.57 6.17
N LEU A 172 -6.44 -11.90 7.19
CA LEU A 172 -5.68 -11.02 8.08
C LEU A 172 -4.69 -11.79 8.96
N HIS A 173 -5.10 -12.94 9.53
CA HIS A 173 -4.20 -13.79 10.31
C HIS A 173 -3.07 -14.35 9.46
N LEU A 174 -3.35 -14.82 8.24
CA LEU A 174 -2.32 -15.21 7.28
C LEU A 174 -1.31 -14.09 7.00
N SER A 175 -1.80 -12.85 6.91
CA SER A 175 -0.96 -11.67 6.69
C SER A 175 -0.12 -11.34 7.92
N LYS A 176 -0.70 -11.42 9.12
CA LYS A 176 -0.01 -11.20 10.40
C LYS A 176 1.11 -12.21 10.62
N ASP A 177 0.81 -13.50 10.46
CA ASP A 177 1.80 -14.58 10.61
C ASP A 177 2.98 -14.38 9.63
N PHE A 178 2.69 -13.96 8.40
CA PHE A 178 3.73 -13.64 7.44
C PHE A 178 4.59 -12.45 7.88
N LEU A 179 3.97 -11.35 8.33
CA LEU A 179 4.69 -10.17 8.79
C LEU A 179 5.57 -10.48 10.02
N GLU A 180 5.07 -11.28 10.97
CA GLU A 180 5.82 -11.75 12.14
C GLU A 180 7.04 -12.60 11.72
N ASN A 181 6.85 -13.52 10.79
CA ASN A 181 7.94 -14.32 10.25
C ASN A 181 8.97 -13.47 9.49
N MET A 182 8.53 -12.45 8.75
CA MET A 182 9.43 -11.51 8.08
C MET A 182 10.20 -10.64 9.07
N ALA A 183 9.56 -10.18 10.14
CA ALA A 183 10.23 -9.42 11.19
C ALA A 183 11.27 -10.26 11.96
N ALA A 184 11.01 -11.56 12.16
CA ALA A 184 12.00 -12.47 12.74
C ALA A 184 13.21 -12.71 11.82
N ALA A 185 13.03 -12.58 10.50
CA ALA A 185 14.07 -12.87 9.51
C ALA A 185 14.82 -11.64 8.99
N LYS A 186 14.25 -10.44 9.09
CA LYS A 186 14.76 -9.21 8.46
C LYS A 186 14.66 -8.04 9.43
N GLU A 187 15.80 -7.41 9.71
CA GLU A 187 15.87 -6.24 10.60
C GLU A 187 15.09 -5.02 10.11
N GLU A 188 14.77 -4.95 8.82
CA GLU A 188 14.06 -3.80 8.22
C GLU A 188 12.53 -3.93 8.26
N VAL A 189 12.02 -5.02 8.83
CA VAL A 189 10.59 -5.32 8.95
C VAL A 189 10.29 -5.44 10.43
N GLY A 190 9.32 -4.67 10.92
CA GLY A 190 9.09 -4.65 12.35
C GLY A 190 7.75 -4.05 12.77
N PRO A 191 7.35 -4.33 14.02
CA PRO A 191 6.11 -3.85 14.60
C PRO A 191 6.15 -2.33 14.96
N PRO A 192 4.98 -1.69 15.17
CA PRO A 192 3.64 -2.28 15.07
C PRO A 192 3.24 -2.68 13.64
N PHE A 193 2.55 -3.80 13.51
CA PHE A 193 1.90 -4.16 12.25
C PHE A 193 0.58 -3.41 12.13
N HIS A 194 0.27 -2.92 10.93
CA HIS A 194 -0.93 -2.18 10.63
C HIS A 194 -1.82 -2.98 9.70
N PHE A 195 -3.09 -3.09 10.09
CA PHE A 195 -4.11 -3.84 9.37
C PHE A 195 -5.33 -2.96 9.08
N ALA A 196 -5.97 -3.20 7.95
CA ALA A 196 -7.27 -2.64 7.65
C ALA A 196 -8.07 -3.58 6.75
N THR A 197 -9.39 -3.43 6.83
CA THR A 197 -10.33 -4.03 5.88
C THR A 197 -11.13 -2.97 5.17
N ILE A 198 -11.54 -3.25 3.94
CA ILE A 198 -12.54 -2.45 3.22
C ILE A 198 -13.69 -3.37 2.87
N THR A 199 -14.89 -3.04 3.36
CA THR A 199 -16.13 -3.77 3.08
C THR A 199 -17.18 -2.82 2.51
N SER A 200 -18.39 -3.31 2.27
CA SER A 200 -19.54 -2.44 1.95
C SER A 200 -19.86 -1.42 3.05
N ARG A 201 -19.38 -1.63 4.29
CA ARG A 201 -19.47 -0.67 5.40
C ARG A 201 -18.36 0.39 5.39
N GLY A 202 -17.41 0.29 4.47
CA GLY A 202 -16.28 1.20 4.32
C GLY A 202 -14.97 0.68 4.89
N TYR A 203 -13.97 1.58 4.91
CA TYR A 203 -12.64 1.33 5.46
C TYR A 203 -12.69 1.21 6.99
N GLN A 204 -12.03 0.19 7.53
CA GLN A 204 -11.92 -0.06 8.97
C GLN A 204 -10.49 -0.45 9.34
N PRO A 205 -9.79 0.31 10.21
CA PRO A 205 -8.53 -0.14 10.78
C PRO A 205 -8.81 -1.31 11.74
N ILE A 206 -7.94 -2.31 11.73
CA ILE A 206 -8.07 -3.52 12.55
C ILE A 206 -6.90 -3.61 13.53
N ILE A 207 -7.19 -4.04 14.74
CA ILE A 207 -6.20 -4.36 15.78
C ILE A 207 -6.28 -5.88 15.99
N LEU A 208 -5.17 -6.58 15.77
CA LEU A 208 -5.01 -8.02 15.92
C LEU A 208 -4.05 -8.33 17.09
#